data_AF-A0A8B6ECT4-F1
#
_entry.id   AF-A0A8B6ECT4-F1
#
_cell.length_a   1.000
_cell.length_b   1.000
_cell.length_c   1.000
_cell.angle_alpha   90.00
_cell.angle_beta   90.00
_cell.angle_gamma   90.00
#
_symmetry.space_group_name_H-M   'P 1'
#
loop_
_entity.id
_entity.type
_entity.pdbx_description
1 polymer ?
#
loop_
_entity_poly.entity_id
_entity_poly.type
_entity_poly.pdbx_seq_one_letter_code
_entity_poly.pdbx_strand_id
1 'polypeptide(L)'
;ARNDAHIALMSSNSEQSPLYEIVLGGWSNSKSVIRDRKQGKALATHVGRVLNENSYRTFFIKWNNGRITVQNGRKQRIVEWTDVSNPLRIRNIGVSTGWGATGVWNISC
;
A
#
# COMPACT_ATOMS: atom_id res chain seq x y z
N ALA A 1 8.00 9.78 -5.46
CA ALA A 1 8.76 8.54 -5.71
C ALA A 1 8.54 8.09 -7.14
N ARG A 2 9.56 7.49 -7.78
CA ARG A 2 9.45 6.98 -9.17
C ARG A 2 8.71 5.64 -9.25
N ASN A 3 8.94 4.76 -8.27
CA ASN A 3 8.41 3.40 -8.16
C ASN A 3 8.45 2.94 -6.69
N ASP A 4 7.83 1.79 -6.43
CA ASP A 4 7.91 1.01 -5.19
C ASP A 4 7.68 1.84 -3.93
N ALA A 5 6.50 2.45 -3.82
CA ALA A 5 6.02 3.03 -2.56
C ALA A 5 5.36 1.92 -1.73
N HIS A 6 5.96 1.57 -0.60
CA HIS A 6 5.45 0.54 0.32
C HIS A 6 4.72 1.20 1.48
N ILE A 7 3.56 0.65 1.82
CA ILE A 7 2.79 1.00 3.01
C ILE A 7 2.47 -0.29 3.76
N ALA A 8 2.83 -0.36 5.03
CA ALA A 8 2.50 -1.47 5.91
C ALA A 8 1.32 -1.08 6.82
N LEU A 9 0.26 -1.87 6.82
CA LEU A 9 -0.82 -1.80 7.81
C LEU A 9 -0.57 -2.88 8.87
N MET A 10 -0.18 -2.47 10.07
CA MET A 10 0.36 -3.38 11.08
C MET A 10 -0.52 -3.50 12.32
N SER A 11 -0.60 -4.70 12.88
CA SER A 11 -1.32 -4.99 14.13
C SER A 11 -0.50 -4.66 15.40
N SER A 12 0.82 -4.62 15.28
CA SER A 12 1.78 -4.24 16.32
C SER A 12 2.87 -3.33 15.72
N ASN A 13 3.87 -2.92 16.50
CA ASN A 13 5.00 -2.11 16.02
C ASN A 13 6.19 -2.94 15.52
N SER A 14 6.01 -4.24 15.28
CA SER A 14 7.05 -5.13 14.77
C SER A 14 6.72 -5.58 13.35
N GLU A 15 7.67 -5.42 12.42
CA GLU A 15 7.56 -5.96 11.06
C GLU A 15 7.50 -7.49 11.02
N GLN A 16 7.84 -8.15 12.13
CA GLN A 16 7.73 -9.60 12.28
C GLN A 16 6.30 -10.03 12.66
N SER A 17 5.44 -9.07 13.05
CA SER A 17 4.04 -9.33 13.31
C SER A 17 3.21 -9.32 12.02
N PRO A 18 2.03 -9.96 12.02
CA PRO A 18 1.11 -9.93 10.88
C PRO A 18 0.81 -8.49 10.44
N LEU A 19 0.96 -8.24 9.15
CA LEU A 19 0.71 -6.96 8.49
C LEU A 19 0.19 -7.20 7.07
N TYR A 20 -0.57 -6.24 6.55
CA TYR A 20 -0.81 -6.17 5.10
C TYR A 20 0.17 -5.18 4.48
N GLU A 21 0.75 -5.56 3.35
CA GLU A 21 1.63 -4.68 2.59
C GLU A 21 0.91 -4.17 1.35
N ILE A 22 0.88 -2.86 1.18
CA ILE A 22 0.40 -2.19 -0.03
C ILE A 22 1.63 -1.70 -0.77
N VAL A 23 1.79 -2.10 -2.03
CA VAL A 23 2.82 -1.59 -2.91
C VAL A 23 2.16 -0.76 -4.00
N LEU A 24 2.49 0.52 -4.07
CA LEU A 24 2.06 1.42 -5.14
C LEU A 24 3.20 1.61 -6.13
N GLY A 25 2.89 1.38 -7.42
CA GLY A 25 3.86 1.55 -8.49
C GLY A 25 5.09 0.65 -8.37
N GLY A 26 4.92 -0.61 -7.97
CA GLY A 26 5.97 -1.61 -8.03
C GLY A 26 6.26 -2.11 -9.46
N TRP A 27 7.30 -2.95 -9.60
CA TRP A 27 7.78 -3.46 -10.89
C TRP A 27 7.98 -2.33 -11.92
N SER A 28 8.83 -1.37 -11.59
CA SER A 28 9.07 -0.18 -12.41
C SER A 28 7.79 0.64 -12.66
N ASN A 29 6.97 0.80 -11.62
CA ASN A 29 5.70 1.54 -11.68
C ASN A 29 4.66 0.93 -12.63
N SER A 30 4.71 -0.37 -12.89
CA SER A 30 3.73 -1.05 -13.75
C SER A 30 2.57 -1.70 -13.00
N LYS A 31 2.72 -1.94 -11.69
CA LYS A 31 1.71 -2.63 -10.87
C LYS A 31 1.54 -2.00 -9.51
N SER A 32 0.36 -2.16 -8.94
CA SER A 32 0.12 -1.92 -7.51
C SER A 32 -0.58 -3.12 -6.90
N VAL A 33 -0.19 -3.52 -5.69
CA VAL A 33 -0.71 -4.74 -5.05
C VAL A 33 -1.04 -4.54 -3.59
N ILE A 34 -1.96 -5.35 -3.08
CA ILE A 34 -2.14 -5.63 -1.66
C ILE A 34 -1.58 -7.04 -1.42
N ARG A 35 -0.76 -7.22 -0.39
CA ARG A 35 -0.12 -8.47 -0.01
C ARG A 35 -0.48 -8.87 1.42
N ASP A 36 -0.44 -10.17 1.68
CA ASP A 36 -0.75 -10.81 2.98
C ASP A 36 0.35 -10.62 4.05
N ARG A 37 1.55 -10.21 3.63
CA ARG A 37 2.70 -9.86 4.49
C ARG A 37 3.74 -9.08 3.69
N LYS A 38 4.80 -8.61 4.36
CA LYS A 38 5.96 -7.98 3.72
C LYS A 38 6.55 -8.94 2.67
N GLN A 39 6.61 -8.48 1.41
CA GLN A 39 7.04 -9.29 0.26
C GLN A 39 6.28 -10.62 0.08
N GLY A 40 5.03 -10.67 0.55
CA GLY A 40 4.17 -11.83 0.49
C GLY A 40 3.43 -12.02 -0.84
N LYS A 41 2.41 -12.86 -0.81
CA LYS A 41 1.56 -13.16 -1.97
C LYS A 41 0.66 -11.96 -2.26
N ALA A 42 0.50 -11.63 -3.55
CA ALA A 42 -0.48 -10.63 -3.97
C ALA A 42 -1.91 -11.17 -3.77
N LEU A 43 -2.68 -10.48 -2.93
CA LEU A 43 -4.10 -10.72 -2.66
C LEU A 43 -5.01 -9.99 -3.65
N ALA A 44 -4.56 -8.81 -4.10
CA ALA A 44 -5.19 -8.05 -5.17
C ALA A 44 -4.12 -7.31 -5.97
N THR A 45 -4.37 -7.12 -7.27
CA THR A 45 -3.42 -6.49 -8.19
C THR A 45 -4.14 -5.49 -9.10
N HIS A 46 -3.53 -4.33 -9.26
CA HIS A 46 -3.83 -3.35 -10.30
C HIS A 46 -2.66 -3.28 -11.28
N VAL A 47 -2.95 -3.22 -12.57
CA VAL A 47 -1.95 -3.01 -13.63
C VAL A 47 -2.11 -1.59 -14.17
N GLY A 48 -1.04 -0.82 -14.09
CA GLY A 48 -1.03 0.59 -14.47
C GLY A 48 -0.04 1.42 -13.67
N ARG A 49 0.36 2.56 -14.24
CA ARG A 49 1.24 3.53 -13.59
C ARG A 49 0.44 4.41 -12.65
N VAL A 50 0.88 4.51 -11.40
CA VAL A 50 0.21 5.34 -10.39
C VAL A 50 1.14 6.38 -9.77
N LEU A 51 2.45 6.16 -9.79
CA LEU A 51 3.45 7.08 -9.27
C LEU A 51 4.01 8.00 -10.35
N ASN A 52 4.60 9.12 -9.92
CA ASN A 52 5.31 10.06 -10.77
C ASN A 52 6.44 10.69 -9.96
N GLU A 53 7.64 10.76 -10.52
CA GLU A 53 8.82 11.29 -9.81
C GLU A 53 8.85 12.82 -9.75
N ASN A 54 8.21 13.48 -10.72
CA ASN A 54 8.21 14.94 -10.88
C ASN A 54 7.02 15.62 -10.19
N SER A 55 6.10 14.85 -9.59
CA SER A 55 4.89 15.42 -8.96
C SER A 55 4.39 14.55 -7.81
N TYR A 56 3.90 15.20 -6.76
CA TYR A 56 3.20 14.51 -5.68
C TYR A 56 1.94 13.82 -6.20
N ARG A 57 1.73 12.58 -5.74
CA ARG A 57 0.54 11.80 -6.00
C ARG A 57 -0.15 11.51 -4.68
N THR A 58 -1.38 11.98 -4.55
CA THR A 58 -2.22 11.72 -3.38
C THR A 58 -2.88 10.37 -3.52
N PHE A 59 -2.85 9.59 -2.45
CA PHE A 59 -3.58 8.34 -2.32
C PHE A 59 -4.36 8.34 -1.02
N PHE A 60 -5.56 7.77 -1.06
CA PHE A 60 -6.35 7.51 0.14
C PHE A 60 -6.34 6.01 0.39
N ILE A 61 -5.78 5.61 1.53
CA ILE A 61 -5.79 4.24 2.00
C ILE A 61 -6.82 4.16 3.12
N LYS A 62 -7.82 3.29 2.95
CA LYS A 62 -8.88 3.08 3.94
C LYS A 62 -8.86 1.62 4.35
N TRP A 63 -8.95 1.38 5.66
CA TRP A 63 -9.11 0.04 6.22
C TRP A 63 -10.26 0.05 7.22
N ASN A 64 -11.24 -0.81 7.03
CA ASN A 64 -12.34 -1.00 7.98
C ASN A 64 -12.93 -2.41 7.81
N ASN A 65 -13.23 -3.09 8.92
CA ASN A 65 -13.85 -4.42 8.94
C ASN A 65 -13.21 -5.40 7.94
N GLY A 66 -11.88 -5.50 7.93
CA GLY A 66 -11.12 -6.38 7.02
C GLY A 66 -10.98 -5.90 5.58
N ARG A 67 -11.71 -4.86 5.17
CA ARG A 67 -11.63 -4.31 3.82
C ARG A 67 -10.57 -3.22 3.72
N ILE A 68 -9.65 -3.38 2.79
CA ILE A 68 -8.61 -2.42 2.44
C ILE A 68 -8.90 -1.87 1.05
N THR A 69 -9.05 -0.56 0.94
CA THR A 69 -9.25 0.13 -0.34
C THR A 69 -8.16 1.17 -0.53
N VAL A 70 -7.55 1.19 -1.71
CA VAL A 70 -6.65 2.26 -2.15
C VAL A 70 -7.33 3.05 -3.26
N GLN A 71 -7.38 4.37 -3.09
CA GLN A 71 -7.93 5.30 -4.08
C GLN A 71 -6.90 6.35 -4.48
N ASN A 72 -6.99 6.89 -5.69
CA ASN A 72 -6.18 8.03 -6.12
C ASN A 72 -6.74 9.35 -5.55
N GLY A 73 -6.03 10.47 -5.80
CA GLY A 73 -6.45 11.82 -5.39
C GLY A 73 -7.84 12.26 -5.89
N ARG A 74 -8.39 11.61 -6.92
CA ARG A 74 -9.76 11.81 -7.44
C ARG A 74 -10.77 10.84 -6.84
N LYS A 75 -10.41 10.11 -5.78
CA LYS A 75 -11.21 9.07 -5.11
C LYS A 75 -11.59 7.88 -6.01
N GLN A 76 -10.92 7.70 -7.15
CA GLN A 76 -11.11 6.50 -7.98
C GLN A 76 -10.34 5.34 -7.38
N ARG A 77 -10.99 4.17 -7.27
CA ARG A 77 -10.39 2.95 -6.70
C ARG A 77 -9.26 2.44 -7.63
N ILE A 78 -8.11 2.17 -7.04
CA ILE A 78 -6.95 1.54 -7.71
C ILE A 78 -6.98 0.04 -7.45
N VAL A 79 -6.96 -0.34 -6.18
CA VAL A 79 -6.95 -1.73 -5.73
C VAL A 79 -7.76 -1.86 -4.45
N GLU A 80 -8.40 -3.00 -4.27
CA GLU A 80 -9.20 -3.32 -3.10
C GLU A 80 -9.11 -4.80 -2.80
N TRP A 81 -9.14 -5.14 -1.52
CA TRP A 81 -9.21 -6.51 -1.04
C TRP A 81 -9.91 -6.55 0.33
N THR A 82 -10.57 -7.67 0.63
CA THR A 82 -11.26 -7.88 1.91
C THR A 82 -10.80 -9.20 2.54
N ASP A 83 -10.28 -9.13 3.76
CA ASP A 83 -10.07 -10.29 4.61
C ASP A 83 -11.39 -10.69 5.27
N VAL A 84 -11.91 -11.87 4.90
CA VAL A 84 -13.17 -12.42 5.44
C VAL A 84 -12.94 -13.45 6.54
N SER A 85 -11.71 -13.91 6.77
CA SER A 85 -11.43 -15.00 7.70
C SER A 85 -10.91 -14.49 9.04
N ASN A 86 -9.88 -13.64 9.03
CA ASN A 86 -9.28 -13.13 10.27
C ASN A 86 -8.65 -11.74 10.05
N PRO A 87 -9.47 -10.69 9.94
CA PRO A 87 -8.98 -9.36 9.63
C PRO A 87 -8.07 -8.80 10.72
N LEU A 88 -6.91 -8.30 10.33
CA LEU A 88 -5.98 -7.68 11.28
C LEU A 88 -6.57 -6.38 11.86
N ARG A 89 -6.48 -6.23 13.19
CA ARG A 89 -6.74 -4.96 13.86
C ARG A 89 -5.54 -4.03 13.67
N ILE A 90 -5.62 -3.14 12.69
CA ILE A 90 -4.55 -2.19 12.37
C ILE A 90 -4.40 -1.15 13.48
N ARG A 91 -3.16 -0.98 13.96
CA ARG A 91 -2.79 -0.03 15.02
C ARG A 91 -1.70 0.95 14.59
N ASN A 92 -0.85 0.52 13.65
CA ASN A 92 0.29 1.31 13.19
C ASN A 92 0.37 1.28 11.67
N ILE A 93 0.95 2.35 11.12
CA ILE A 93 1.30 2.43 9.71
C ILE A 93 2.81 2.56 9.57
N GLY A 94 3.38 1.89 8.57
CA GLY A 94 4.76 2.05 8.16
C GLY A 94 4.80 2.50 6.71
N VAL A 95 5.78 3.34 6.35
CA VAL A 95 6.04 3.69 4.95
C VAL A 95 7.51 3.49 4.63
N SER A 96 7.79 3.05 3.41
CA SER A 96 9.14 2.96 2.91
C SER A 96 9.15 3.00 1.38
N THR A 97 10.32 3.24 0.80
CA THR A 97 10.55 3.01 -0.61
C THR A 97 11.27 1.68 -0.82
N GLY A 98 11.01 1.05 -1.95
CA GLY A 98 11.68 -0.19 -2.36
C GLY A 98 13.04 0.04 -3.03
N TRP A 99 13.57 -1.02 -3.64
CA TRP A 99 14.90 -1.07 -4.23
C TRP A 99 15.16 0.08 -5.22
N GLY A 100 16.19 0.88 -4.94
CA GLY A 100 16.64 1.96 -5.82
C GLY A 100 15.66 3.14 -5.94
N ALA A 101 14.60 3.18 -5.12
CA ALA A 101 13.63 4.27 -5.12
C ALA A 101 13.85 5.21 -3.93
N THR A 102 13.76 6.51 -4.19
CA THR A 102 13.67 7.56 -3.18
C THR A 102 12.28 8.19 -3.22
N GLY A 103 11.84 8.74 -2.09
CA GLY A 103 10.51 9.34 -1.98
C GLY A 103 10.39 10.28 -0.80
N VAL A 104 9.63 11.35 -1.00
CA VAL A 104 9.17 12.24 0.06
C VAL A 104 7.72 11.90 0.36
N TRP A 105 7.40 11.78 1.64
CA TRP A 105 6.08 11.40 2.12
C TRP A 105 5.48 12.56 2.90
N ASN A 106 4.23 12.88 2.61
CA ASN A 106 3.40 13.72 3.45
C ASN A 106 2.23 12.85 3.92
N ILE A 107 2.17 12.59 5.22
CA ILE A 107 1.20 11.67 5.82
C ILE A 107 0.30 12.46 6.75
N SER A 108 -1.00 12.36 6.49
CA SER A 108 -2.07 12.85 7.36
C SER A 108 -2.99 11.69 7.69
N CYS A 109 -3.19 11.43 8.98
CA CYS A 109 -4.05 10.36 9.50
C CYS A 109 -5.28 10.98 10.17
#